data_AF-A0A292SF73-F1
#
_entry.id   AF-A0A292SF73-F1
#
_cell.length_a   1.000
_cell.length_b   1.000
_cell.length_c   1.000
_cell.angle_alpha   90.00
_cell.angle_beta   90.00
_cell.angle_gamma   90.00
#
_symmetry.space_group_name_H-M   'P 1'
#
loop_
_entity.id
_entity.type
_entity.pdbx_description
1 polymer ?
#
loop_
_entity_poly.entity_id
_entity_poly.type
_entity_poly.pdbx_seq_one_letter_code
_entity_poly.pdbx_strand_id
1 'polypeptide(L)'
;MKINPIVNSNPSQTNFKAVNQKYLKWAEKDYKVVKNISGYLLESLRDDVCLFGDISPKDGVDTMNAIRKYMAPEGRDFFEHVLDNIRNA
;
A
#
# COMPACT_ATOMS: atom_id res chain seq x y z
N MET A 1 -0.46 4.54 52.02
CA MET A 1 -0.42 4.83 50.58
C MET A 1 -1.10 3.66 49.87
N LYS A 2 -2.24 3.88 49.20
CA LYS A 2 -2.93 2.81 48.44
C LYS A 2 -2.33 2.80 47.04
N ILE A 3 -1.80 1.65 46.63
CA ILE A 3 -1.21 1.46 45.30
C ILE A 3 -2.29 0.82 44.43
N ASN A 4 -2.85 1.59 43.49
CA ASN A 4 -3.74 1.02 42.49
C ASN A 4 -2.85 0.41 41.39
N PRO A 5 -3.04 -0.86 40.99
CA PRO A 5 -2.32 -1.41 39.86
C PRO A 5 -2.76 -0.67 38.60
N ILE A 6 -1.78 -0.07 37.90
CA ILE A 6 -1.97 0.51 36.59
C ILE A 6 -2.40 -0.64 35.68
N VAL A 7 -3.64 -0.57 35.19
CA VAL A 7 -4.14 -1.47 34.16
C VAL A 7 -3.25 -1.24 32.94
N ASN A 8 -2.42 -2.23 32.62
CA ASN A 8 -1.59 -2.24 31.44
C ASN A 8 -2.55 -2.29 30.25
N SER A 9 -2.92 -1.14 29.70
CA SER A 9 -3.63 -1.05 28.44
C SER A 9 -2.66 -1.57 27.39
N ASN A 10 -2.70 -2.87 27.13
CA ASN A 10 -2.23 -3.40 25.85
C ASN A 10 -3.00 -2.59 24.80
N PRO A 11 -2.34 -1.71 24.02
CA PRO A 11 -2.98 -1.24 22.82
C PRO A 11 -3.10 -2.52 21.99
N SER A 12 -4.32 -3.08 21.92
CA SER A 12 -4.66 -4.04 20.90
C SER A 12 -4.06 -3.47 19.63
N GLN A 13 -3.21 -4.27 18.99
CA GLN A 13 -2.46 -3.93 17.81
C GLN A 13 -3.45 -3.35 16.79
N THR A 14 -3.62 -2.02 16.80
CA THR A 14 -4.46 -1.33 15.86
C THR A 14 -3.72 -1.54 14.57
N ASN A 15 -4.19 -2.50 13.77
CA ASN A 15 -3.66 -2.80 12.44
C ASN A 15 -3.91 -1.57 11.57
N PHE A 16 -3.21 -0.46 11.84
CA PHE A 16 -3.21 0.71 10.99
C PHE A 16 -2.80 0.21 9.61
N LYS A 17 -3.76 0.26 8.68
CA LYS A 17 -3.53 0.03 7.26
C LYS A 17 -2.99 1.34 6.72
N ALA A 18 -1.67 1.52 6.78
CA ALA A 18 -1.06 2.75 6.31
C ALA A 18 -0.96 2.67 4.78
N VAL A 19 -1.91 3.31 4.10
CA VAL A 19 -1.80 3.54 2.66
C VAL A 19 -0.70 4.57 2.41
N ASN A 20 0.28 4.22 1.57
CA ASN A 20 1.37 5.11 1.23
C ASN A 20 0.86 6.30 0.38
N GLN A 21 1.01 7.51 0.94
CA GLN A 21 0.44 8.73 0.36
C GLN A 21 1.15 9.20 -0.91
N LYS A 22 2.44 8.85 -1.11
CA LYS A 22 3.19 9.15 -2.36
C LYS A 22 2.49 8.48 -3.54
N TYR A 23 2.23 7.18 -3.42
CA TYR A 23 1.64 6.37 -4.48
C TYR A 23 0.15 6.63 -4.70
N LEU A 24 -0.61 6.91 -3.62
CA LEU A 24 -2.01 7.30 -3.77
C LEU A 24 -2.16 8.60 -4.58
N LYS A 25 -1.39 9.64 -4.26
CA LYS A 25 -1.41 10.91 -4.98
C LYS A 25 -0.95 10.76 -6.43
N TRP A 26 0.04 9.90 -6.68
CA TRP A 26 0.48 9.60 -8.03
C TRP A 26 -0.62 8.91 -8.85
N ALA A 27 -1.28 7.90 -8.28
CA ALA A 27 -2.38 7.21 -8.95
C ALA A 27 -3.54 8.16 -9.29
N GLU A 28 -3.89 9.06 -8.37
CA GLU A 28 -4.89 10.11 -8.63
C GLU A 28 -4.49 11.05 -9.77
N LYS A 29 -3.20 11.41 -9.85
CA LYS A 29 -2.67 12.26 -10.92
C LYS A 29 -2.73 11.55 -12.26
N ASP A 30 -2.23 10.32 -12.35
CA ASP A 30 -2.26 9.53 -13.58
C ASP A 30 -3.70 9.36 -14.06
N TYR A 31 -4.61 8.96 -13.17
CA TYR A 31 -6.01 8.74 -13.50
C TYR A 31 -6.72 10.00 -14.00
N LYS A 32 -6.40 11.18 -13.44
CA LYS A 32 -6.97 12.45 -13.92
C LYS A 32 -6.59 12.74 -15.37
N VAL A 33 -5.38 12.37 -15.80
CA VAL A 33 -4.84 12.66 -17.13
C VAL A 33 -5.26 11.61 -18.15
N VAL A 34 -5.04 10.32 -17.84
CA VAL A 34 -5.17 9.24 -18.82
C VAL A 34 -6.25 8.21 -18.49
N LYS A 35 -7.01 8.41 -17.40
CA LYS A 35 -8.03 7.46 -16.90
C LYS A 35 -7.48 6.06 -16.62
N ASN A 36 -6.19 5.98 -16.29
CA ASN A 36 -5.47 4.78 -15.91
C ASN A 36 -4.31 5.14 -14.96
N ILE A 37 -3.65 4.15 -14.34
CA ILE A 37 -2.37 4.31 -13.65
C ILE A 37 -1.24 3.75 -14.51
N SER A 38 -0.07 4.39 -14.45
CA SER A 38 1.09 3.94 -15.23
C SER A 38 1.70 2.64 -14.69
N GLY A 39 2.27 1.83 -15.59
CA GLY A 39 3.10 0.68 -15.19
C GLY A 39 4.30 1.12 -14.33
N TYR A 40 4.87 2.29 -14.62
CA TYR A 40 5.98 2.86 -13.86
C TYR A 40 5.62 3.13 -12.39
N LEU A 41 4.39 3.55 -12.10
CA LEU A 41 3.91 3.67 -10.73
C LEU A 41 3.95 2.32 -10.01
N LEU A 42 3.45 1.27 -10.65
CA LEU A 42 3.39 -0.08 -10.07
C LEU A 42 4.77 -0.67 -9.84
N GLU A 43 5.68 -0.53 -10.81
CA GLU A 43 7.08 -0.97 -10.68
C GLU A 43 7.79 -0.22 -9.56
N SER A 44 7.60 1.10 -9.47
CA SER A 44 8.19 1.91 -8.40
C SER A 44 7.69 1.47 -7.02
N LEU A 45 6.38 1.22 -6.87
CA LEU A 45 5.83 0.72 -5.60
C LEU A 45 6.38 -0.67 -5.26
N ARG A 46 6.49 -1.56 -6.25
CA ARG A 46 7.12 -2.87 -6.04
C ARG A 46 8.56 -2.71 -5.57
N ASP A 47 9.36 -1.86 -6.18
CA ASP A 47 10.78 -1.74 -5.84
C ASP A 47 10.98 -1.11 -4.45
N ASP A 48 10.19 -0.08 -4.09
CA ASP A 48 10.17 0.49 -2.72
C ASP A 48 9.81 -0.56 -1.65
N VAL A 49 9.00 -1.58 -1.99
CA VAL A 49 8.66 -2.68 -1.08
C VAL A 49 9.70 -3.80 -1.10
N CYS A 50 9.94 -4.38 -2.28
CA CYS A 50 10.65 -5.65 -2.46
C CYS A 50 12.17 -5.49 -2.52
N LEU A 51 12.67 -4.37 -3.08
CA LEU A 51 14.11 -4.17 -3.30
C LEU A 51 14.73 -3.30 -2.21
N PHE A 52 14.09 -2.19 -1.87
CA PHE A 52 14.63 -1.23 -0.91
C PHE A 52 14.16 -1.45 0.52
N GLY A 53 12.94 -2.00 0.70
CA GLY A 53 12.35 -2.18 2.03
C GLY A 53 11.94 -0.86 2.70
N ASP A 54 11.81 0.22 1.92
CA ASP A 54 11.37 1.53 2.38
C ASP A 54 9.88 1.54 2.76
N ILE A 55 9.12 0.59 2.22
CA ILE A 55 7.69 0.37 2.50
C ILE A 55 7.51 -1.09 2.94
N SER A 56 6.78 -1.30 4.05
CA SER A 56 6.47 -2.66 4.49
C SER A 56 5.60 -3.40 3.47
N PRO A 57 5.73 -4.73 3.31
CA PRO A 57 4.85 -5.50 2.41
C PRO A 57 3.36 -5.26 2.69
N LYS A 58 2.99 -5.15 3.97
CA LYS A 58 1.63 -4.85 4.38
C LYS A 58 1.14 -3.49 3.86
N ASP A 59 1.93 -2.44 4.03
CA ASP A 59 1.59 -1.10 3.54
C ASP A 59 1.60 -1.05 2.01
N GLY A 60 2.48 -1.83 1.36
CA GLY A 60 2.47 -2.05 -0.08
C GLY A 60 1.16 -2.66 -0.59
N VAL A 61 0.68 -3.73 0.05
CA VAL A 61 -0.61 -4.37 -0.25
C VAL A 61 -1.77 -3.41 -0.01
N ASP A 62 -1.77 -2.70 1.13
CA ASP A 62 -2.82 -1.72 1.45
C ASP A 62 -2.84 -0.58 0.41
N THR A 63 -1.67 -0.15 -0.06
CA THR A 63 -1.52 0.86 -1.12
C THR A 63 -2.02 0.37 -2.47
N MET A 64 -1.63 -0.83 -2.91
CA MET A 64 -2.14 -1.46 -4.13
C MET A 64 -3.67 -1.52 -4.11
N ASN A 65 -4.25 -2.06 -3.03
CA ASN A 65 -5.72 -2.14 -2.91
C ASN A 65 -6.40 -0.77 -3.00
N ALA A 66 -5.81 0.28 -2.42
CA ALA A 66 -6.35 1.63 -2.47
C ALA A 66 -6.32 2.22 -3.90
N ILE A 67 -5.30 1.91 -4.69
CA ILE A 67 -5.14 2.43 -6.06
C ILE A 67 -5.82 1.55 -7.12
N ARG A 68 -6.25 0.32 -6.80
CA ARG A 68 -6.90 -0.62 -7.74
C ARG A 68 -8.06 0.03 -8.53
N LYS A 69 -8.83 0.91 -7.89
CA LYS A 69 -9.96 1.62 -8.52
C LYS A 69 -9.55 2.55 -9.68
N TYR A 70 -8.27 2.87 -9.82
CA TYR A 70 -7.74 3.73 -10.88
C TYR A 70 -7.13 2.93 -12.05
N MET A 71 -7.04 1.60 -11.94
CA MET A 71 -6.49 0.74 -12.99
C MET A 71 -7.54 0.44 -14.06
N ALA A 72 -7.18 0.68 -15.33
CA ALA A 72 -8.01 0.31 -16.46
C ALA A 72 -8.06 -1.22 -16.63
N PRO A 73 -9.15 -1.77 -17.21
CA PRO A 73 -9.34 -3.21 -17.35
C PRO A 73 -8.16 -3.95 -17.99
N GLU A 74 -7.59 -3.39 -19.05
CA GLU A 74 -6.48 -3.94 -19.82
C GLU A 74 -5.16 -4.07 -19.02
N GLY A 75 -5.00 -3.34 -17.92
CA GLY A 75 -3.80 -3.40 -17.08
C GLY A 75 -3.94 -4.30 -15.84
N ARG A 76 -5.08 -4.99 -15.66
CA ARG A 76 -5.34 -5.77 -14.45
C ARG A 76 -4.39 -6.95 -14.27
N ASP A 77 -4.04 -7.67 -15.33
CA ASP A 77 -3.16 -8.85 -15.19
C ASP A 77 -1.77 -8.44 -14.67
N PHE A 78 -1.22 -7.33 -15.20
CA PHE A 78 0.02 -6.77 -14.71
C PHE A 78 -0.12 -6.24 -13.27
N PHE A 79 -1.24 -5.59 -12.95
CA PHE A 79 -1.52 -5.11 -11.61
C PHE A 79 -1.55 -6.25 -10.58
N GLU A 80 -2.24 -7.35 -10.87
CA GLU A 80 -2.30 -8.51 -9.97
C GLU A 80 -0.95 -9.20 -9.85
N HIS A 81 -0.17 -9.29 -10.94
CA HIS A 81 1.19 -9.80 -10.90
C HIS A 81 2.08 -8.98 -9.94
N VAL A 82 1.99 -7.65 -9.98
CA VAL A 82 2.72 -6.78 -9.05
C VAL A 82 2.23 -6.94 -7.61
N LEU A 83 0.91 -7.06 -7.40
CA LEU A 83 0.33 -7.28 -6.08
C LEU A 83 0.82 -8.61 -5.47
N ASP A 84 0.92 -9.66 -6.27
CA ASP A 84 1.43 -10.95 -5.81
C ASP A 84 2.93 -10.90 -5.51
N ASN A 85 3.73 -10.16 -6.26
CA ASN A 85 5.13 -9.91 -5.91
C ASN A 85 5.26 -9.22 -4.55
N ILE A 86 4.45 -8.17 -4.30
CA ILE A 86 4.42 -7.43 -3.03
C ILE A 86 3.97 -8.32 -1.86
N ARG A 87 3.02 -9.23 -2.08
CA ARG A 87 2.56 -10.19 -1.05
C ARG A 87 3.61 -11.20 -0.64
N ASN A 88 4.54 -11.51 -1.54
CA ASN A 88 5.60 -12.50 -1.34
C ASN A 88 6.96 -11.85 -0.99
N ALA A 89 6.97 -10.54 -0.73
CA ALA A 89 8.16 -9.76 -0.36
C ALA A 89 8.59 -9.98 1.09
#